data_AF-A0A4P5XLE9-F1
#
_entry.id   AF-A0A4P5XLE9-F1
#
_cell.length_a   1.000
_cell.length_b   1.000
_cell.length_c   1.000
_cell.angle_alpha   90.00
_cell.angle_beta   90.00
_cell.angle_gamma   90.00
#
_symmetry.space_group_name_H-M   'P 1'
#
loop_
_entity.id
_entity.type
_entity.pdbx_description
1 polymer ?
#
loop_
_entity_poly.entity_id
_entity_poly.type
_entity_poly.pdbx_seq_one_letter_code
_entity_poly.pdbx_strand_id
1 'polypeptide(L)'
;MPKQKTHKGLAKRIKVTKTGKVRFFGPNSRHLKSNKRGTTVQTYRKARFARNGDTKMYGKLLNRSLLSQQQHTAAKVAREDKAAEGG
;
A
#
# COMPACT_ATOMS: atom_id res chain seq x y z
N MET A 1 -9.60 26.08 -17.28
CA MET A 1 -9.22 25.74 -15.89
C MET A 1 -8.49 24.40 -15.85
N PRO A 2 -7.16 24.38 -15.66
CA PRO A 2 -6.40 23.12 -15.67
C PRO A 2 -6.63 22.34 -14.36
N LYS A 3 -7.38 21.23 -14.44
CA LYS A 3 -7.55 20.29 -13.31
C LYS A 3 -6.33 19.39 -13.19
N GLN A 4 -5.91 19.09 -11.96
CA GLN A 4 -4.80 18.18 -11.70
C GLN A 4 -5.14 16.76 -12.21
N LYS A 5 -4.31 16.22 -13.10
CA LYS A 5 -4.51 14.88 -13.67
C LYS A 5 -3.81 13.83 -12.82
N THR A 6 -4.46 12.69 -12.64
CA THR A 6 -3.85 11.53 -11.99
C THR A 6 -2.67 11.00 -12.79
N HIS A 7 -1.55 10.74 -12.11
CA HIS A 7 -0.38 10.12 -12.73
C HIS A 7 -0.67 8.68 -13.18
N LYS A 8 -0.77 8.47 -14.51
CA LYS A 8 -1.22 7.20 -15.10
C LYS A 8 -0.25 6.05 -14.89
N GLY A 9 1.07 6.31 -14.87
CA GLY A 9 2.07 5.27 -14.65
C GLY A 9 1.95 4.64 -13.26
N LEU A 10 1.65 5.46 -12.25
CA LEU A 10 1.48 5.01 -10.87
C LEU A 10 0.11 4.34 -10.70
N ALA A 11 -0.96 4.92 -11.25
CA ALA A 11 -2.30 4.35 -11.19
C ALA A 11 -2.39 2.91 -11.77
N LYS A 12 -1.57 2.58 -12.77
CA LYS A 12 -1.51 1.21 -13.34
C LYS A 12 -0.79 0.21 -12.43
N ARG A 13 0.10 0.67 -11.54
CA ARG A 13 0.98 -0.18 -10.72
C ARG A 13 0.45 -0.43 -9.32
N ILE A 14 -0.40 0.44 -8.81
CA ILE A 14 -0.90 0.36 -7.44
C ILE A 14 -2.42 0.25 -7.39
N LYS A 15 -2.93 -0.43 -6.35
CA LYS A 15 -4.36 -0.45 -6.01
C LYS A 15 -4.57 0.24 -4.67
N VAL A 16 -5.49 1.21 -4.63
CA VAL A 16 -5.96 1.79 -3.37
C VAL A 16 -7.10 0.94 -2.84
N THR A 17 -7.00 0.50 -1.59
CA THR A 17 -8.04 -0.29 -0.89
C THR A 17 -9.17 0.60 -0.36
N LYS A 18 -10.31 0.01 0.06
CA LYS A 18 -11.43 0.75 0.67
C LYS A 18 -10.98 1.66 1.82
N THR A 19 -10.06 1.16 2.64
CA THR A 19 -9.50 1.87 3.79
C THR A 19 -8.40 2.87 3.42
N GLY A 20 -8.13 3.13 2.14
CA GLY A 20 -7.11 4.11 1.72
C GLY A 20 -5.66 3.60 1.73
N LYS A 21 -5.40 2.34 2.10
CA LYS A 21 -4.06 1.74 1.99
C LYS A 21 -3.68 1.49 0.55
N VAL A 22 -2.43 1.80 0.21
CA VAL A 22 -1.83 1.50 -1.10
C VAL A 22 -1.25 0.09 -1.11
N ARG A 23 -1.75 -0.75 -2.01
CA ARG A 23 -1.28 -2.12 -2.25
C ARG A 23 -0.47 -2.20 -3.54
N PHE A 24 0.66 -2.87 -3.50
CA PHE A 24 1.54 -3.12 -4.66
C PHE A 24 2.18 -4.52 -4.59
N PHE A 25 2.78 -4.95 -5.69
CA PHE A 25 3.50 -6.22 -5.80
C PHE A 25 5.01 -6.04 -5.71
N GLY A 26 5.73 -7.07 -5.27
CA GLY A 26 7.19 -7.03 -5.13
C GLY A 26 7.89 -6.81 -6.48
N PRO A 27 8.91 -5.92 -6.53
CA PRO A 27 9.73 -5.75 -7.72
C PRO A 27 10.56 -7.00 -8.02
N ASN A 28 11.05 -7.12 -9.26
CA ASN A 28 11.99 -8.17 -9.70
C ASN A 28 11.48 -9.62 -9.50
N SER A 29 10.16 -9.79 -9.55
CA SER A 29 9.47 -11.06 -9.32
C SER A 29 9.22 -11.87 -10.60
N ARG A 30 9.60 -11.37 -11.78
CA ARG A 30 9.30 -12.01 -13.07
C ARG A 30 10.37 -13.03 -13.49
N HIS A 31 11.65 -12.63 -13.52
CA HIS A 31 12.77 -13.42 -14.05
C HIS A 31 13.89 -13.59 -13.01
N LEU A 32 14.93 -14.37 -13.37
CA LEU A 32 16.12 -14.64 -12.55
C LEU A 32 15.74 -15.18 -11.17
N LYS A 33 15.03 -16.31 -11.15
CA LYS A 33 14.61 -17.01 -9.91
C LYS A 33 15.46 -18.24 -9.61
N SER A 34 16.18 -18.77 -10.60
CA SER A 34 16.97 -19.99 -10.49
C SER A 34 18.05 -19.92 -9.41
N ASN A 35 18.71 -18.77 -9.26
CA ASN A 35 19.73 -18.54 -8.25
C ASN A 35 19.19 -18.01 -6.90
N LYS A 36 17.88 -17.75 -6.81
CA LYS A 36 17.26 -17.18 -5.60
C LYS A 36 16.76 -18.30 -4.70
N ARG A 37 16.90 -18.10 -3.39
CA ARG A 37 16.34 -19.01 -2.37
C ARG A 37 14.82 -19.13 -2.54
N GLY A 38 14.29 -20.34 -2.34
CA GLY A 38 12.85 -20.62 -2.46
C GLY A 38 12.01 -19.75 -1.53
N THR A 39 12.47 -19.49 -0.31
CA THR A 39 11.83 -18.58 0.66
C THR A 39 11.68 -17.17 0.09
N THR A 40 12.74 -16.62 -0.51
CA THR A 40 12.70 -15.31 -1.18
C THR A 40 11.69 -15.31 -2.32
N VAL A 41 11.65 -16.36 -3.15
CA VAL A 41 10.68 -16.46 -4.25
C VAL A 41 9.23 -16.47 -3.74
N GLN A 42 8.97 -17.12 -2.60
CA GLN A 42 7.65 -17.11 -1.97
C GLN A 42 7.26 -15.70 -1.48
N THR A 43 8.21 -14.90 -0.97
CA THR A 43 7.89 -13.52 -0.53
C THR A 43 7.39 -12.64 -1.67
N TYR A 44 7.88 -12.83 -2.90
CA TYR A 44 7.43 -12.05 -4.06
C TYR A 44 5.97 -12.26 -4.42
N ARG A 45 5.39 -13.40 -4.03
CA ARG A 45 3.96 -13.71 -4.27
C ARG A 45 3.05 -12.87 -3.37
N LYS A 46 3.56 -12.40 -2.23
CA LYS A 46 2.79 -11.66 -1.24
C LYS A 46 2.64 -10.19 -1.67
N ALA A 47 1.41 -9.68 -1.55
CA ALA A 47 1.16 -8.26 -1.73
C ALA A 47 1.80 -7.45 -0.59
N ARG A 48 2.33 -6.28 -0.93
CA ARG A 48 2.98 -5.36 0.00
C ARG A 48 2.17 -4.07 0.09
N PHE A 49 2.35 -3.35 1.20
CA PHE A 49 1.68 -2.08 1.46
C PHE A 49 2.68 -0.95 1.64
N ALA A 50 2.26 0.27 1.30
CA ALA A 50 3.11 1.46 1.42
C ALA A 50 3.36 1.84 2.88
N ARG A 51 4.58 2.32 3.13
CA ARG A 51 4.97 2.90 4.43
C ARG A 51 4.67 4.39 4.46
N ASN A 52 4.83 5.00 5.63
CA ASN A 52 4.43 6.39 5.88
C ASN A 52 5.18 7.38 4.97
N GLY A 53 6.47 7.14 4.71
CA GLY A 53 7.30 7.99 3.86
C GLY A 53 6.73 8.15 2.43
N ASP A 54 6.31 7.05 1.81
CA ASP A 54 5.84 7.08 0.41
C ASP A 54 4.42 7.67 0.28
N THR A 55 3.63 7.62 1.36
CA THR A 55 2.20 7.92 1.34
C THR A 55 1.92 9.37 0.92
N LYS A 56 2.76 10.33 1.37
CA LYS A 56 2.63 11.75 1.03
C LYS A 56 2.87 12.01 -0.47
N MET A 57 3.86 11.34 -1.06
CA MET A 57 4.18 11.48 -2.49
C MET A 57 3.10 10.84 -3.36
N TYR A 58 2.61 9.66 -2.98
CA TYR A 58 1.52 9.01 -3.69
C TYR A 58 0.22 9.82 -3.65
N GLY A 59 -0.06 10.48 -2.52
CA GLY A 59 -1.24 11.34 -2.40
C GLY A 59 -1.23 12.51 -3.37
N LYS A 60 -0.06 13.15 -3.55
CA LYS A 60 0.13 14.25 -4.52
C LYS A 60 -0.03 13.80 -5.97
N LEU A 61 0.40 12.58 -6.31
CA LEU A 61 0.34 12.05 -7.68
C LEU A 61 -1.03 11.50 -8.05
N LEU A 62 -1.80 11.05 -7.05
CA LEU A 62 -3.13 10.48 -7.25
C LEU A 62 -4.28 11.45 -6.95
N ASN A 63 -3.97 12.61 -6.36
CA ASN A 63 -4.94 13.60 -5.89
C ASN A 63 -5.91 12.99 -4.87
N ARG A 64 -5.39 12.16 -3.96
CA ARG A 64 -6.16 11.44 -2.93
C ARG A 64 -5.43 11.46 -1.59
N SER A 65 -6.19 11.50 -0.50
CA SER A 65 -5.67 11.18 0.83
C SER A 65 -5.50 9.66 0.95
N LEU A 66 -4.31 9.23 1.36
CA LEU A 66 -3.93 7.82 1.45
C LEU A 66 -3.50 7.51 2.89
N LEU A 67 -3.72 6.27 3.30
CA LEU A 67 -3.31 5.76 4.59
C LEU A 67 -2.12 4.83 4.43
N SER A 68 -1.12 4.99 5.28
CA SER A 68 -0.01 4.05 5.37
C SER A 68 -0.44 2.75 6.06
N GLN A 69 0.36 1.69 5.90
CA GLN A 69 0.11 0.42 6.60
C GLN A 69 0.08 0.60 8.12
N GLN A 70 0.98 1.41 8.67
CA GLN A 70 1.13 1.63 10.11
C GLN A 70 -0.05 2.42 10.68
N GLN A 71 -0.47 3.49 10.00
CA GLN A 71 -1.64 4.27 10.41
C GLN A 71 -2.92 3.44 10.34
N HIS A 72 -3.05 2.58 9.34
CA HIS A 72 -4.20 1.68 9.28
C HIS A 72 -4.22 0.68 10.43
N THR A 73 -3.08 0.07 10.77
CA THR A 73 -3.02 -0.89 11.88
C THR A 73 -3.32 -0.19 13.20
N ALA A 74 -2.76 1.00 13.44
CA ALA A 74 -3.07 1.80 14.62
C ALA A 74 -4.56 2.17 14.70
N ALA A 75 -5.16 2.60 13.58
CA ALA A 75 -6.58 2.91 13.50
C ALA A 75 -7.50 1.68 13.61
N LYS A 76 -6.98 0.45 13.40
CA LYS A 76 -7.73 -0.78 13.64
C LYS A 76 -7.74 -1.09 15.12
N VAL A 77 -6.56 -1.06 15.76
CA VAL A 77 -6.39 -1.28 17.20
C VAL A 77 -7.23 -0.28 18.00
N ALA A 78 -7.12 1.01 17.71
CA ALA A 78 -7.91 2.04 18.39
C ALA A 78 -9.45 1.90 18.19
N ARG A 79 -9.91 1.21 17.13
CA ARG A 79 -11.34 0.88 16.99
C ARG A 79 -11.73 -0.34 17.80
N GLU A 80 -10.84 -1.31 17.92
CA GLU A 80 -11.03 -2.51 18.75
C GLU A 80 -11.06 -2.14 20.23
N ASP A 81 -10.13 -1.27 20.68
CA ASP A 81 -10.08 -0.78 22.05
C ASP A 81 -11.37 -0.03 22.43
N LYS A 82 -11.84 0.88 21.55
CA LYS A 82 -13.11 1.60 21.76
C LYS A 82 -14.33 0.69 21.79
N ALA A 83 -14.30 -0.42 21.05
CA ALA A 83 -15.39 -1.39 21.05
C ALA A 83 -15.40 -2.24 22.33
N ALA A 84 -14.23 -2.46 22.95
CA ALA A 84 -14.09 -3.17 24.21
C ALA A 84 -14.47 -2.31 25.43
N GLU A 85 -14.22 -1.00 25.39
CA GLU A 85 -14.59 -0.06 26.47
C GLU A 85 -16.08 0.32 26.48
N GLY A 86 -16.78 0.15 25.35
CA GLY A 86 -18.18 0.53 25.18
C GLY A 86 -19.19 -0.62 25.28
N GLY A 87 -18.76 -1.78 25.81
CA GLY A 87 -19.58 -2.98 26.02
C GLY A 87 -19.91 -3.21 27.49
#